data_AF-A0AAV8YAQ4-F1
#
_entry.id   AF-A0AAV8YAQ4-F1
#
_cell.length_a   1.000
_cell.length_b   1.000
_cell.length_c   1.000
_cell.angle_alpha   90.00
_cell.angle_beta   90.00
_cell.angle_gamma   90.00
#
_symmetry.space_group_name_H-M   'P 1'
#
loop_
_entity.id
_entity.type
_entity.pdbx_description
1 polymer ?
#
loop_
_entity_poly.entity_id
_entity_poly.type
_entity_poly.pdbx_seq_one_letter_code
_entity_poly.pdbx_strand_id
1 'polypeptide(L)'
;MYSLKKELLKKHYKGDNKSVEYIFNRLTDYCGKPVRYNMSEEEPDYKWDFYNSLFFVITVVSTIGYGNLAPTTSFTRIFMIFYALIGIPINGIIMVTLGEYFGKSF
;
A
#
# COMPACT_ATOMS: atom_id res chain seq x y z
N MET A 1 -11.52 -0.68 -2.27
CA MET A 1 -12.60 0.24 -2.75
C MET A 1 -13.07 -0.09 -4.17
N TYR A 2 -12.18 -0.44 -5.11
CA TYR A 2 -12.55 -0.78 -6.50
C TYR A 2 -13.29 -2.11 -6.64
N SER A 3 -12.94 -3.13 -5.85
CA SER A 3 -13.65 -4.43 -5.84
C SER A 3 -15.12 -4.28 -5.44
N LEU A 4 -15.41 -3.46 -4.42
CA LEU A 4 -16.77 -3.20 -3.95
C LEU A 4 -17.66 -2.51 -5.01
N LYS A 5 -17.12 -1.56 -5.78
CA LYS A 5 -17.86 -0.91 -6.88
C LYS A 5 -18.24 -1.91 -7.99
N LYS A 6 -17.35 -2.87 -8.29
CA LYS A 6 -17.60 -3.92 -9.28
C LYS A 6 -18.66 -4.91 -8.80
N GLU A 7 -18.59 -5.37 -7.54
CA GLU A 7 -19.61 -6.24 -6.96
C GLU A 7 -20.98 -5.56 -6.89
N LEU A 8 -21.04 -4.29 -6.49
CA LEU A 8 -22.29 -3.54 -6.43
C LEU A 8 -22.93 -3.38 -7.81
N LEU A 9 -22.13 -3.05 -8.83
CA LEU A 9 -22.61 -2.94 -10.21
C LEU A 9 -23.07 -4.29 -10.76
N LYS A 10 -22.31 -5.37 -10.57
CA LYS A 10 -22.70 -6.70 -11.06
C LYS A 10 -23.93 -7.26 -10.33
N LYS A 11 -24.13 -6.88 -9.06
CA LYS A 11 -25.29 -7.26 -8.25
C LYS A 11 -26.56 -6.45 -8.59
N HIS A 12 -26.43 -5.18 -8.99
CA HIS A 12 -27.56 -4.29 -9.26
C HIS A 12 -27.82 -3.99 -10.75
N TYR A 13 -26.89 -4.33 -11.64
CA TYR A 13 -27.02 -4.15 -13.08
C TYR A 13 -27.06 -5.50 -13.79
N LYS A 14 -28.24 -5.89 -14.26
CA LYS A 14 -28.54 -7.16 -14.93
C LYS A 14 -28.46 -7.02 -16.47
N GLY A 15 -27.44 -6.30 -16.96
CA GLY A 15 -27.24 -6.06 -18.40
C GLY A 15 -26.38 -7.15 -19.05
N ASP A 16 -26.48 -7.28 -20.38
CA ASP A 16 -25.66 -8.19 -21.20
C ASP A 16 -24.17 -7.89 -21.03
N ASN A 17 -23.31 -8.91 -21.20
CA ASN A 17 -21.85 -8.78 -20.98
C ASN A 17 -21.24 -7.64 -21.82
N LYS A 18 -21.80 -7.37 -23.01
CA LYS A 18 -21.39 -6.24 -23.87
C LYS A 18 -21.69 -4.87 -23.25
N SER A 19 -22.83 -4.71 -22.59
CA SER A 19 -23.23 -3.46 -21.93
C SER A 19 -22.35 -3.16 -20.73
N VAL A 20 -21.97 -4.21 -19.99
CA VAL A 20 -21.06 -4.11 -18.85
C VAL A 20 -19.67 -3.68 -19.30
N GLU A 21 -19.15 -4.25 -20.40
CA GLU A 21 -17.87 -3.87 -20.99
C GLU A 21 -17.86 -2.43 -21.52
N TYR A 22 -18.95 -1.98 -22.15
CA TYR A 22 -19.12 -0.59 -22.57
C TYR A 22 -19.02 0.40 -21.39
N ILE A 23 -19.67 0.07 -20.28
CA ILE A 23 -19.63 0.89 -19.07
C ILE A 23 -18.22 0.94 -18.49
N PHE A 24 -17.48 -0.19 -18.48
CA PHE A 24 -16.09 -0.20 -18.01
C PHE A 24 -15.14 0.61 -18.88
N ASN A 25 -15.34 0.63 -20.20
CA ASN A 25 -14.57 1.51 -21.09
C ASN A 25 -14.86 2.99 -20.80
N ARG A 26 -16.12 3.38 -20.61
CA ARG A 26 -16.49 4.74 -20.18
C ARG A 26 -15.88 5.11 -18.83
N LEU A 27 -15.93 4.20 -17.85
CA LEU A 27 -15.35 4.42 -16.53
C LEU A 27 -13.82 4.56 -16.59
N THR A 28 -13.17 3.78 -17.44
CA THR A 28 -11.73 3.88 -17.68
C THR A 28 -11.36 5.26 -18.21
N ASP A 29 -12.13 5.77 -19.18
CA ASP A 29 -11.95 7.10 -19.75
C ASP A 29 -12.15 8.21 -18.70
N TYR A 30 -13.23 8.14 -17.91
CA TYR A 30 -13.49 9.11 -16.84
C TYR A 30 -12.49 9.05 -15.68
N CYS A 31 -12.01 7.87 -15.32
CA CYS A 31 -11.09 7.69 -14.19
C CYS A 31 -9.61 7.87 -14.59
N GLY A 32 -9.31 7.96 -15.89
CA GLY A 32 -7.94 8.03 -16.42
C GLY A 32 -7.07 6.82 -16.07
N LYS A 33 -7.68 5.70 -15.67
CA LYS A 33 -7.01 4.46 -15.24
C LYS A 33 -7.81 3.24 -15.73
N PRO A 34 -7.15 2.20 -16.27
CA PRO A 34 -7.82 1.03 -16.83
C PRO A 34 -8.58 0.24 -15.76
N VAL A 35 -9.90 0.13 -15.92
CA VAL A 35 -10.75 -0.73 -15.08
C VAL A 35 -10.79 -2.14 -15.67
N ARG A 36 -9.72 -2.92 -15.47
CA ARG A 36 -9.63 -4.32 -15.94
C ARG A 36 -10.60 -5.23 -15.17
N TYR A 37 -11.41 -6.01 -15.89
CA TYR A 37 -12.39 -6.97 -15.35
C TYR A 37 -11.76 -8.35 -15.07
N ASN A 38 -10.83 -8.79 -15.93
CA ASN A 38 -10.06 -10.01 -15.71
C ASN A 38 -8.73 -9.63 -15.06
N MET A 39 -8.65 -9.75 -13.75
CA MET A 39 -7.38 -9.64 -13.04
C MET A 39 -7.47 -10.51 -11.79
N SER A 40 -6.96 -11.73 -11.92
CA SER A 40 -6.42 -12.52 -10.82
C SER A 40 -5.11 -11.87 -10.35
N GLU A 41 -5.18 -10.60 -9.97
CA GLU A 41 -4.23 -10.02 -9.04
C GLU A 41 -5.14 -9.60 -7.90
N GLU A 42 -5.19 -10.44 -6.86
CA GLU A 42 -5.54 -9.93 -5.54
C GLU A 42 -4.53 -8.80 -5.29
N GLU A 43 -4.96 -7.54 -5.52
CA GLU A 43 -4.22 -6.40 -4.99
C GLU A 43 -4.03 -6.73 -3.50
N PRO A 44 -2.77 -6.85 -3.02
CA PRO A 44 -2.52 -7.28 -1.66
C PRO A 44 -3.32 -6.39 -0.73
N ASP A 45 -4.26 -7.00 -0.01
CA ASP A 45 -5.12 -6.27 0.90
C ASP A 45 -4.25 -5.83 2.08
N TYR A 46 -3.70 -4.62 1.99
CA TYR A 46 -2.85 -4.01 3.00
C TYR A 46 -3.70 -3.70 4.23
N LYS A 47 -4.00 -4.74 5.00
CA LYS A 47 -4.65 -4.65 6.30
C LYS A 47 -3.61 -4.39 7.38
N TRP A 48 -4.05 -3.74 8.45
CA TRP A 48 -3.29 -3.62 9.69
C TRP A 48 -3.21 -4.98 10.39
N ASP A 49 -2.32 -5.82 9.91
CA ASP A 49 -1.88 -7.06 10.57
C ASP A 49 -0.49 -6.83 11.20
N PHE A 50 -0.07 -7.70 12.12
CA PHE A 50 1.20 -7.55 12.84
C PHE A 50 2.39 -7.43 11.88
N TYR A 51 2.47 -8.30 10.87
CA TYR A 51 3.55 -8.28 9.87
C TYR A 51 3.55 -6.99 9.04
N ASN A 52 2.39 -6.55 8.57
CA ASN A 52 2.26 -5.32 7.79
C ASN A 52 2.57 -4.08 8.64
N SER A 53 2.22 -4.10 9.92
CA SER A 53 2.51 -3.02 10.87
C SER A 53 4.01 -2.93 11.16
N LEU A 54 4.67 -4.08 11.37
CA LEU A 54 6.12 -4.13 11.56
C LEU A 54 6.87 -3.67 10.30
N PHE A 55 6.43 -4.13 9.12
CA PHE A 55 6.97 -3.69 7.84
C PHE A 55 6.81 -2.18 7.63
N PHE A 56 5.65 -1.62 8.00
CA PHE A 56 5.42 -0.18 7.97
C PHE A 56 6.42 0.58 8.87
N VAL A 57 6.60 0.13 10.11
CA VAL A 57 7.52 0.76 11.07
C VAL A 57 8.98 0.71 10.57
N ILE A 58 9.43 -0.43 10.04
CA ILE A 58 10.77 -0.60 9.48
C ILE A 58 10.97 0.32 8.27
N THR A 59 10.01 0.37 7.35
CA THR A 59 10.11 1.20 6.14
C THR A 59 10.08 2.69 6.42
N VAL A 60 9.40 3.13 7.49
CA VAL A 60 9.44 4.51 7.99
C VAL A 60 10.85 4.86 8.49
N VAL A 61 11.44 4.01 9.33
CA VAL A 61 12.75 4.26 9.94
C VAL A 61 13.89 4.11 8.94
N SER A 62 13.74 3.24 7.94
CA SER A 62 14.65 3.13 6.79
C SER A 62 14.45 4.23 5.75
N THR A 63 13.51 5.16 5.96
CA THR A 63 13.19 6.26 5.04
C THR A 63 12.70 5.83 3.65
N ILE A 64 12.30 4.56 3.47
CA ILE A 64 11.77 4.02 2.21
C ILE A 64 10.34 4.51 1.99
N GLY A 65 9.48 4.38 3.00
CA GLY A 65 8.15 4.99 3.04
C GLY A 65 7.23 4.74 1.84
N TYR A 66 6.97 3.48 1.47
CA TYR A 66 6.13 3.15 0.30
C TYR A 66 4.73 3.80 0.29
N GLY A 67 4.16 4.10 1.46
CA GLY A 67 2.86 4.78 1.57
C GLY A 67 1.64 3.89 1.30
N ASN A 68 1.84 2.59 1.05
CA ASN A 68 0.76 1.62 0.80
C ASN A 68 -0.16 1.43 2.02
N LEU A 69 0.39 1.61 3.23
CA LEU A 69 -0.30 1.55 4.51
C LEU A 69 0.08 2.82 5.29
N ALA A 70 -0.91 3.55 5.82
CA ALA A 70 -0.67 4.79 6.54
C ALA A 70 -1.65 4.96 7.71
N PRO A 71 -1.20 5.48 8.88
CA PRO A 71 -2.07 5.70 10.02
C PRO A 71 -3.16 6.73 9.68
N THR A 72 -4.41 6.38 9.98
CA THR A 72 -5.57 7.25 9.72
C THR A 72 -5.85 8.22 10.88
N THR A 73 -5.46 7.86 12.10
CA THR A 73 -5.70 8.65 13.32
C THR A 73 -4.66 9.75 13.52
N SER A 74 -5.09 10.95 13.92
CA SER A 74 -4.18 12.08 14.18
C SER A 74 -3.15 11.79 15.29
N PHE A 75 -3.56 11.10 16.34
CA PHE A 75 -2.69 10.73 17.45
C PHE A 75 -1.51 9.84 17.02
N THR A 76 -1.79 8.80 16.24
CA THR A 76 -0.75 7.87 15.78
C THR A 76 0.19 8.50 14.74
N ARG A 77 -0.30 9.46 13.96
CA ARG A 77 0.56 10.29 13.07
C ARG A 77 1.58 11.10 13.87
N ILE A 78 1.15 11.75 14.95
CA ILE A 78 2.04 12.55 15.80
C ILE A 78 3.07 11.64 16.49
N PHE A 79 2.63 10.51 17.03
CA PHE A 79 3.53 9.50 17.60
C PHE A 79 4.57 9.00 16.59
N MET A 80 4.16 8.73 15.35
CA MET A 80 5.06 8.31 14.27
C MET A 80 6.11 9.36 13.91
N ILE A 81 5.80 10.65 14.01
CA ILE A 81 6.78 11.72 13.78
C ILE A 81 7.89 11.68 14.83
N PHE A 82 7.54 11.59 16.11
CA PHE A 82 8.54 11.46 17.19
C PHE A 82 9.34 10.16 17.06
N TYR A 83 8.67 9.07 16.71
CA TYR A 83 9.33 7.80 16.45
C TYR A 83 10.34 7.88 15.30
N ALA A 84 9.99 8.55 14.19
CA ALA A 84 10.88 8.73 13.05
C ALA A 84 12.11 9.60 13.41
N LEU A 85 11.92 10.68 14.18
CA LEU A 85 13.02 11.56 14.61
C LEU A 85 14.11 10.80 15.39
N ILE A 86 13.74 9.82 16.21
CA ILE A 86 14.68 9.01 16.99
C ILE A 86 15.12 7.76 16.21
N GLY A 87 14.23 7.15 15.44
CA GLY A 87 14.50 5.90 14.72
C GLY A 87 15.48 6.07 13.55
N ILE A 88 15.36 7.15 12.77
CA ILE A 88 16.23 7.41 11.61
C ILE A 88 17.73 7.47 12.00
N PRO A 89 18.16 8.24 13.01
CA PRO A 89 19.58 8.26 13.39
C PRO A 89 20.06 6.91 13.92
N ILE A 90 19.24 6.18 14.68
CA ILE A 90 19.57 4.83 15.16
C ILE A 90 19.76 3.87 13.98
N ASN A 91 18.88 3.92 12.99
CA ASN A 91 19.00 3.09 11.79
C ASN A 91 20.27 3.41 10.99
N GLY A 92 20.63 4.68 10.89
CA GLY A 92 21.91 5.09 10.29
C GLY A 92 23.11 4.42 10.96
N ILE A 93 23.15 4.40 12.30
CA ILE A 93 24.23 3.74 13.06
C ILE A 93 24.24 2.22 12.83
N ILE A 94 23.05 1.59 12.79
CA ILE A 94 22.91 0.16 12.50
C ILE A 94 23.44 -0.14 11.09
N MET A 95 23.09 0.67 10.10
CA MET A 95 23.52 0.49 8.72
C MET A 95 25.04 0.59 8.57
N VAL A 96 25.69 1.56 9.23
CA VAL A 96 27.15 1.66 9.27
C VAL A 96 27.77 0.41 9.89
N THR A 97 27.25 -0.03 11.04
CA THR A 97 27.75 -1.20 11.74
C THR A 97 27.60 -2.48 10.92
N LEU A 98 26.47 -2.65 10.24
CA LEU A 98 26.22 -3.75 9.31
C LEU A 98 27.18 -3.69 8.12
N GLY A 99 27.40 -2.51 7.54
CA GLY A 99 28.36 -2.31 6.45
C GLY A 99 29.78 -2.70 6.84
N GLU A 100 30.23 -2.31 8.03
CA GLU A 100 31.51 -2.72 8.57
C GLU A 100 31.59 -4.23 8.84
N TYR A 101 30.53 -4.83 9.37
CA TYR A 101 30.48 -6.27 9.64
C TYR A 101 30.63 -7.07 8.34
N PHE A 102 29.91 -6.70 7.28
CA PHE A 102 30.02 -7.37 5.99
C PHE A 102 31.38 -7.13 5.34
N GLY A 103 31.94 -5.92 5.44
CA GLY A 103 33.28 -5.61 4.92
C GLY A 103 34.44 -6.24 5.70
N LYS A 104 34.22 -6.71 6.94
CA LYS A 104 35.18 -7.48 7.74
C LYS A 104 35.05 -8.99 7.55
N SER A 105 33.86 -9.46 7.17
CA SER A 105 33.54 -10.89 7.07
C SER A 105 33.87 -11.51 5.70
N PHE A 106 34.17 -10.69 4.68
CA PHE A 106 34.59 -11.10 3.34
C PHE A 106 35.84 -10.31 2.94
#